data_AF-A0A3N6EVX2-F1
#
_entry.id   AF-A0A3N6EVX2-F1
#
_cell.length_a   1.000
_cell.length_b   1.000
_cell.length_c   1.000
_cell.angle_alpha   90.00
_cell.angle_beta   90.00
_cell.angle_gamma   90.00
#
_symmetry.space_group_name_H-M   'P 1'
#
loop_
_entity.id
_entity.type
_entity.pdbx_description
1 polymer ?
#
loop_
_entity_poly.entity_id
_entity_poly.type
_entity_poly.pdbx_seq_one_letter_code
_entity_poly.pdbx_strand_id
1 'polypeptide(L)' 'MLPGRDSVDVRAARVVLRREPSSPHGFVVLTTDPTYP' A
#
# COMPACT_ATOMS: atom_id res chain seq x y z
N MET A 1 5.13 6.70 -13.47
CA MET A 1 6.60 6.70 -13.58
C MET A 1 7.07 8.11 -13.26
N LEU A 2 7.94 8.27 -12.25
CA LEU A 2 8.51 9.58 -11.95
C LEU A 2 9.59 9.89 -13.00
N PRO A 3 9.62 11.09 -13.61
CA PRO A 3 10.67 11.44 -14.58
C PRO A 3 12.07 11.22 -13.99
N GLY A 4 12.93 10.50 -14.71
CA GLY A 4 14.30 10.22 -14.27
C GLY A 4 14.46 9.08 -13.26
N ARG A 5 13.42 8.26 -13.02
CA ARG A 5 13.53 7.02 -12.22
C ARG A 5 13.09 5.82 -13.04
N ASP A 6 13.97 4.84 -13.14
CA ASP A 6 13.62 3.52 -13.68
C ASP A 6 12.57 2.84 -12.79
N SER A 7 11.79 1.95 -13.40
CA SER A 7 10.85 1.11 -12.66
C SER A 7 11.60 0.25 -11.65
N VAL A 8 11.13 0.24 -10.40
CA VAL A 8 11.69 -0.60 -9.35
C VAL A 8 10.78 -1.82 -9.16
N ASP A 9 11.39 -3.01 -9.16
CA ASP A 9 10.70 -4.25 -8.80
C ASP A 9 10.38 -4.25 -7.30
N VAL A 10 9.10 -4.33 -6.95
CA VAL A 10 8.63 -4.28 -5.56
C VAL A 10 8.41 -5.71 -5.07
N ARG A 11 9.25 -6.16 -4.13
CA ARG A 11 9.16 -7.52 -3.56
C ARG A 11 8.31 -7.60 -2.29
N ALA A 12 8.18 -6.49 -1.58
CA ALA A 12 7.40 -6.40 -0.35
C ALA A 12 6.69 -5.04 -0.26
N ALA A 13 5.58 -4.99 0.46
CA ALA A 13 4.84 -3.76 0.72
C ALA A 13 4.21 -3.79 2.11
N ARG A 14 4.11 -2.61 2.72
CA ARG A 14 3.34 -2.39 3.96
C ARG A 14 1.94 -1.91 3.59
N VAL A 15 0.93 -2.61 4.12
CA VAL A 15 -0.47 -2.19 4.00
C VAL A 15 -0.92 -1.60 5.32
N VAL A 16 -1.47 -0.39 5.28
CA VAL A 16 -2.06 0.26 6.46
C VAL A 16 -3.57 0.12 6.36
N LEU A 17 -4.18 -0.44 7.40
CA LEU A 17 -5.62 -0.62 7.49
C LEU A 17 -6.21 0.41 8.44
N ARG A 18 -7.35 0.98 8.06
CA ARG A 18 -8.18 1.81 8.94
C ARG A 18 -9.43 1.04 9.32
N ARG A 19 -9.76 1.02 10.61
CA ARG A 19 -11.04 0.44 11.08
C ARG A 19 -12.21 1.20 10.47
N GLU A 20 -13.18 0.45 9.96
CA GLU A 20 -14.40 0.96 9.34
C GLU A 20 -15.52 -0.05 9.58
N PRO A 21 -16.35 0.13 10.64
CA PRO A 21 -17.37 -0.84 11.03
C PRO A 21 -18.42 -1.12 9.95
N SER A 22 -18.63 -0.16 9.04
CA SER A 22 -19.58 -0.29 7.93
C SER A 22 -19.04 -1.09 6.73
N SER A 23 -17.72 -1.33 6.69
CA SER A 23 -17.09 -2.15 5.66
C SER A 23 -17.42 -3.63 5.88
N PRO A 24 -17.60 -4.46 4.82
CA PRO A 24 -17.82 -5.90 4.93
C PRO A 24 -16.77 -6.64 5.78
N HIS A 25 -15.56 -6.10 5.87
CA HIS A 25 -14.45 -6.69 6.62
C HIS A 25 -14.11 -5.95 7.92
N GLY A 26 -14.87 -4.92 8.29
CA GLY A 26 -14.61 -4.09 9.48
C GLY A 26 -13.41 -3.14 9.35
N PHE A 27 -12.80 -3.07 8.16
CA PHE A 27 -11.71 -2.14 7.83
C PHE A 27 -11.69 -1.82 6.34
N VAL A 28 -10.96 -0.76 5.99
CA VAL A 28 -10.60 -0.38 4.63
C VAL A 28 -9.08 -0.21 4.51
N VAL A 29 -8.54 -0.42 3.31
CA VAL A 29 -7.14 -0.12 3.03
C VAL A 29 -6.97 1.40 2.99
N LEU A 30 -6.11 1.93 3.85
CA LEU A 30 -5.81 3.36 3.93
C LEU A 30 -4.69 3.74 2.96
N THR A 31 -3.60 2.97 2.96
CA THR A 31 -2.48 3.13 2.03
C THR A 31 -1.79 1.79 1.82
N THR A 32 -1.09 1.68 0.69
CA THR A 32 -0.15 0.60 0.39
C THR A 32 1.17 1.23 0.00
N ASP A 33 2.18 1.05 0.85
CA ASP A 33 3.50 1.63 0.65
C ASP A 33 4.49 0.50 0.28
N PRO A 34 5.25 0.61 -0.82
CA PRO A 34 6.28 -0.38 -1.13
C PRO A 34 7.41 -0.33 -0.07
N THR A 35 7.91 -1.51 0.30
CA THR A 35 9.09 -1.65 1.16
C THR A 35 10.25 -2.08 0.30
N TYR A 36 11.24 -1.21 0.15
CA TYR A 36 12.49 -1.53 -0.53
C TYR A 36 13.49 -2.10 0.49
N PRO A 37 14.29 -3.12 0.11
CA PRO A 37 15.38 -3.61 0.96
C PRO A 37 16.48 -2.56 1.16
#